data_AF-A0A9D6DBR5-F1
#
_entry.id   AF-A0A9D6DBR5-F1
#
_cell.length_a   1.000
_cell.length_b   1.000
_cell.length_c   1.000
_cell.angle_alpha   90.00
_cell.angle_beta   90.00
_cell.angle_gamma   90.00
#
_symmetry.space_group_name_H-M   'P 1'
#
loop_
_entity.id
_entity.type
_entity.pdbx_description
1 polymer ?
#
loop_
_entity_poly.entity_id
_entity_poly.type
_entity_poly.pdbx_seq_one_letter_code
_entity_poly.pdbx_strand_id
1 'polypeptide(L)' 'RQVRRMTAKAGYPTLRLLRVAIGDYTLHDLAPGQWRGVEVGGARPAARKR' A
#
# COMPACT_ATOMS: atom_id res chain seq x y z
N ARG A 1 -1.81 9.06 10.75
CA ARG A 1 -0.62 8.61 11.54
C ARG A 1 -0.91 7.41 12.46
N GLN A 2 -1.89 6.54 12.16
CA GLN A 2 -2.28 5.45 13.08
C GLN A 2 -1.16 4.43 13.31
N VAL A 3 -0.62 3.85 12.24
CA VAL A 3 0.46 2.83 12.32
C VAL A 3 1.66 3.34 13.12
N ARG A 4 2.07 4.60 12.89
CA ARG A 4 3.16 5.23 13.66
C ARG A 4 2.88 5.30 15.17
N ARG A 5 1.63 5.58 15.56
CA ARG A 5 1.23 5.54 16.98
C ARG A 5 1.25 4.11 17.53
N MET A 6 0.85 3.13 16.73
CA MET A 6 0.85 1.72 17.13
C MET A 6 2.28 1.20 17.39
N THR A 7 3.23 1.47 16.48
CA THR A 7 4.62 1.02 16.68
C THR A 7 5.30 1.75 17.84
N ALA A 8 5.03 3.05 18.02
CA ALA A 8 5.54 3.80 19.16
C ALA A 8 5.02 3.24 20.49
N LYS A 9 3.73 2.84 20.56
CA LYS A 9 3.18 2.15 21.73
C LYS A 9 3.85 0.80 22.00
N ALA A 10 4.28 0.11 20.96
CA ALA A 10 5.03 -1.15 21.08
C ALA A 10 6.53 -0.95 21.38
N GLY A 11 7.01 0.30 21.49
CA GLY A 11 8.42 0.61 21.79
C GLY A 11 9.35 0.61 20.58
N TYR A 12 8.81 0.61 19.35
CA TYR A 12 9.61 0.55 18.12
C TYR A 12 9.47 1.80 17.23
N PRO A 13 10.56 2.27 16.60
CA PRO A 13 10.49 3.35 15.64
C PRO A 13 9.87 2.88 14.31
N THR A 14 9.06 3.73 13.66
CA THR A 14 8.63 3.48 12.27
C THR A 14 9.69 4.01 11.30
N LEU A 15 10.59 3.14 10.85
CA LEU A 15 11.68 3.53 9.95
C LEU A 15 11.18 3.90 8.55
N ARG A 16 10.37 3.02 7.93
CA ARG A 16 9.75 3.23 6.62
C ARG A 16 8.32 2.71 6.63
N LEU A 17 7.37 3.54 6.22
CA LEU A 17 5.97 3.15 6.10
C LEU A 17 5.54 3.34 4.64
N LEU A 18 5.34 2.23 3.94
CA LEU A 18 4.90 2.21 2.54
C LEU A 18 3.54 1.52 2.45
N ARG A 19 2.56 2.17 1.83
CA ARG A 19 1.28 1.54 1.54
C ARG A 19 1.34 0.90 0.16
N VAL A 20 1.40 -0.42 0.12
CA VAL A 20 1.56 -1.19 -1.12
C VAL A 20 0.23 -1.57 -1.79
N ALA A 21 -0.89 -1.46 -1.08
CA ALA A 21 -2.22 -1.79 -1.62
C ALA A 21 -3.35 -1.01 -0.92
N ILE A 22 -4.49 -0.88 -1.60
CA ILE A 22 -5.78 -0.37 -1.11
C ILE A 22 -6.90 -1.15 -1.79
N GLY A 23 -7.68 -1.92 -1.04
CA GLY A 23 -8.67 -2.82 -1.65
C GLY A 23 -7.99 -3.73 -2.68
N ASP A 24 -8.53 -3.77 -3.90
CA ASP A 24 -8.01 -4.56 -5.02
C ASP A 24 -6.84 -3.90 -5.78
N TYR A 25 -6.48 -2.65 -5.44
CA TYR A 25 -5.41 -1.91 -6.08
C TYR A 25 -4.07 -2.15 -5.36
N THR A 26 -3.04 -2.42 -6.14
CA THR A 26 -1.67 -2.74 -5.68
C THR A 26 -0.65 -1.85 -6.40
N LEU A 27 0.45 -1.52 -5.72
CA LEU A 27 1.50 -0.66 -6.27
C LEU A 27 2.32 -1.37 -7.37
N HIS A 28 2.51 -2.69 -7.27
CA HIS A 28 3.33 -3.50 -8.18
C HIS A 28 4.63 -2.76 -8.58
N ASP A 29 4.87 -2.60 -9.88
CA ASP A 29 6.10 -2.07 -10.44
C ASP A 29 6.08 -0.53 -10.62
N LEU A 30 5.13 0.15 -9.96
CA LEU A 30 5.02 1.60 -10.05
C LEU A 30 6.09 2.27 -9.19
N ALA A 31 7.03 2.96 -9.84
CA ALA A 31 8.08 3.70 -9.17
C ALA A 31 7.53 4.92 -8.40
N PRO A 32 8.25 5.42 -7.37
CA PRO A 32 7.86 6.64 -6.67
C PRO A 32 7.67 7.82 -7.64
N GLY A 33 6.55 8.53 -7.52
CA GLY A 33 6.20 9.65 -8.39
C GLY A 33 5.53 9.27 -9.70
N GLN A 34 5.50 7.98 -10.07
CA GLN A 34 4.73 7.50 -11.21
C GLN A 34 3.25 7.31 -10.82
N TRP A 35 2.38 7.41 -11.82
CA TRP A 35 0.95 7.14 -11.68
C TRP A 35 0.45 6.33 -12.87
N ARG A 36 -0.66 5.60 -12.66
CA ARG A 36 -1.35 4.85 -13.71
C ARG A 36 -2.84 5.08 -13.54
N GLY A 37 -3.52 5.47 -14.62
CA GLY A 37 -4.98 5.55 -14.64
C GLY A 37 -5.59 4.15 -14.54
N VAL A 38 -6.67 4.02 -13.78
CA VAL A 38 -7.45 2.79 -13.66
C VAL A 38 -8.91 3.12 -13.96
N GLU A 39 -9.59 2.29 -14.74
CA GLU A 39 -11.01 2.43 -14.97
C GLU A 39 -11.79 2.01 -13.72
N VAL A 40 -12.78 2.82 -13.35
CA VAL A 40 -13.65 2.56 -12.20
C VAL A 40 -14.57 1.39 -12.57
N GLY A 41 -14.16 0.17 -12.19
CA GLY A 41 -14.84 -1.09 -12.51
C GLY A 41 -13.95 -2.16 -13.16
N GLY A 42 -12.74 -1.79 -13.62
CA GLY A 42 -11.79 -2.68 -14.28
C GLY A 42 -10.78 -3.37 -13.34
N ALA A 43 -10.78 -3.04 -12.05
CA ALA A 43 -9.90 -3.65 -11.07
C ALA A 43 -10.35 -5.09 -10.77
N ARG A 44 -10.00 -6.03 -11.67
CA ARG A 44 -9.95 -7.45 -11.29
C ARG A 44 -8.92 -7.59 -10.17
N PRO A 45 -9.24 -8.31 -9.08
CA PRO A 45 -8.31 -8.45 -7.96
C PRO A 45 -7.00 -9.01 -8.50
N ALA A 46 -5.89 -8.29 -8.23
CA ALA A 46 -4.56 -8.82 -8.46
C ALA A 46 -4.49 -10.16 -7.72
N ALA A 47 -4.43 -11.25 -8.49
CA ALA A 47 -4.46 -12.61 -7.97
C ALA A 47 -3.49 -12.71 -6.79
N ARG A 48 -4.06 -12.93 -5.60
CA ARG A 48 -3.33 -12.99 -4.34
C ARG A 48 -2.33 -14.15 -4.45
N LYS A 49 -1.09 -13.87 -4.87
CA LYS A 49 -0.03 -14.87 -4.84
C LYS A 49 0.22 -15.19 -3.37
N ARG A 50 -0.21 -16.39 -2.98
CA ARG A 50 0.13 -17.03 -1.70
C ARG A 50 1.63 -17.18 -1.58
#